data_AF-A0A1G0GFK8-F1
#
_entry.id   AF-A0A1G0GFK8-F1
#
_cell.length_a   1.000
_cell.length_b   1.000
_cell.length_c   1.000
_cell.angle_alpha   90.00
_cell.angle_beta   90.00
_cell.angle_gamma   90.00
#
_symmetry.space_group_name_H-M   'P 1'
#
loop_
_entity.id
_entity.type
_entity.pdbx_description
1 polymer ?
#
loop_
_entity_poly.entity_id
_entity_poly.type
_entity_poly.pdbx_seq_one_letter_code
_entity_poly.pdbx_strand_id
1 'polypeptide(L)'
;MQGQHQYQRQLFHYFDIESLIPQNHLLRKVDRCVDLGFVRDLTEIFYCSNNGRPSIDPELFFRMILIGYLNGIDSDRQLCDEIQYHLAYRWFCKLNLEEKVPDHSSLTRIRDRFGLDVFNSFFINIVEQCKKIGLVKGERIMTDGTLFDANASLNSLVPKHEDETENVTLTKIGVEAPSTKKISNKTHISKTDPDATLAFKNGTPRTLKYKAHITIDSDSRVVLNAKVTTGATHESQVYLQQIETIENDLKLNITEAITDRAYGSGRIIQALIEKQINPNIPLFSGRSGSRGINNETDFIYDEENNRYQCPAGHFLTPYPSVSNDTIIYYSNFKDYTSCQLKIACKAKPKKFRKYTHSNSSRALQII
;
A
#
# COMPACT_ATOMS: atom_id res chain seq x y z
N MET A 1 -53.85 -20.04 -15.58
CA MET A 1 -54.88 -19.14 -15.03
C MET A 1 -54.20 -17.91 -14.46
N GLN A 2 -54.69 -16.72 -14.78
CA GLN A 2 -54.16 -15.47 -14.23
C GLN A 2 -54.80 -15.24 -12.86
N GLY A 3 -53.99 -15.12 -11.81
CA GLY A 3 -54.48 -14.81 -10.46
C GLY A 3 -54.92 -13.35 -10.34
N GLN A 4 -55.95 -13.09 -9.53
CA GLN A 4 -56.33 -11.75 -9.11
C GLN A 4 -55.90 -11.53 -7.66
N HIS A 5 -55.15 -10.46 -7.39
CA HIS A 5 -54.75 -10.06 -6.05
C HIS A 5 -55.77 -9.09 -5.46
N GLN A 6 -56.48 -9.51 -4.40
CA GLN A 6 -57.35 -8.63 -3.63
C GLN A 6 -56.56 -8.02 -2.48
N TYR A 7 -56.27 -6.73 -2.57
CA TYR A 7 -55.61 -5.99 -1.51
C TYR A 7 -56.64 -5.50 -0.48
N GLN A 8 -56.50 -5.95 0.77
CA GLN A 8 -57.25 -5.43 1.91
C GLN A 8 -56.26 -4.79 2.89
N ARG A 9 -56.47 -3.50 3.21
CA ARG A 9 -55.59 -2.74 4.10
C ARG A 9 -55.69 -3.25 5.53
N GLN A 10 -54.58 -3.69 6.10
CA GLN A 10 -54.48 -4.03 7.52
C GLN A 10 -54.34 -2.75 8.36
N LEU A 11 -55.05 -2.67 9.50
CA LEU A 11 -55.08 -1.47 10.36
C LEU A 11 -53.97 -1.44 11.41
N PHE A 12 -53.48 -2.60 11.84
CA PHE A 12 -52.39 -2.75 12.79
C PHE A 12 -51.38 -3.75 12.24
N HIS A 13 -50.10 -3.44 12.41
CA HIS A 13 -49.00 -4.31 12.02
C HIS A 13 -48.10 -4.55 13.23
N TYR A 14 -47.86 -5.82 13.57
CA TYR A 14 -46.78 -6.21 14.45
C TYR A 14 -45.57 -6.53 13.58
N PHE A 15 -44.58 -5.63 13.58
CA PHE A 15 -43.40 -5.74 12.72
C PHE A 15 -42.21 -6.23 13.54
N ASP A 16 -41.72 -7.42 13.21
CA ASP A 16 -40.40 -7.86 13.60
C ASP A 16 -39.45 -7.73 12.41
N ILE A 17 -38.57 -6.72 12.46
CA ILE A 17 -37.58 -6.46 11.42
C ILE A 17 -36.67 -7.68 11.23
N GLU A 18 -36.34 -8.39 12.31
CA GLU A 18 -35.49 -9.59 12.28
C GLU A 18 -36.06 -10.63 11.33
N SER A 19 -37.35 -10.97 11.46
CA SER A 19 -38.03 -11.96 10.63
C SER A 19 -38.05 -11.63 9.13
N LEU A 20 -37.93 -10.35 8.76
CA LEU A 20 -38.02 -9.89 7.38
C LEU A 20 -36.68 -9.96 6.63
N ILE A 21 -35.56 -10.07 7.33
CA ILE A 21 -34.24 -10.15 6.70
C ILE A 21 -33.89 -11.62 6.42
N PRO A 22 -33.69 -12.02 5.15
CA PRO A 22 -33.35 -13.40 4.79
C PRO A 22 -32.14 -13.91 5.57
N GLN A 23 -32.20 -15.15 6.08
CA GLN A 23 -31.13 -15.71 6.93
C GLN A 23 -29.75 -15.79 6.25
N ASN A 24 -29.73 -15.88 4.92
CA ASN A 24 -28.52 -15.92 4.10
C ASN A 24 -28.01 -14.53 3.66
N HIS A 25 -28.69 -13.44 4.07
CA HIS A 25 -28.33 -12.07 3.73
C HIS A 25 -26.92 -11.72 4.20
N LEU A 26 -26.15 -10.99 3.39
CA LEU A 26 -24.74 -10.67 3.68
C LEU A 26 -24.57 -9.98 5.04
N LEU A 27 -25.38 -8.96 5.33
CA LEU A 27 -25.29 -8.22 6.60
C LEU A 27 -25.57 -9.07 7.83
N ARG A 28 -26.31 -10.19 7.72
CA ARG A 28 -26.46 -11.15 8.83
C ARG A 28 -25.20 -11.96 9.07
N LYS A 29 -24.42 -12.23 8.02
CA LYS A 29 -23.12 -12.88 8.14
C LYS A 29 -22.14 -11.92 8.80
N VAL A 30 -22.13 -10.66 8.35
CA VAL A 30 -21.27 -9.60 8.92
C VAL A 30 -21.59 -9.38 10.40
N ASP A 31 -22.87 -9.14 10.76
CA ASP A 31 -23.29 -8.86 12.14
C ASP A 31 -22.97 -10.00 13.12
N ARG A 32 -22.91 -11.24 12.61
CA ARG A 32 -22.55 -12.43 13.41
C ARG A 32 -21.05 -12.57 13.64
N CYS A 33 -20.25 -12.14 12.65
CA CYS A 33 -18.80 -12.36 12.65
C CYS A 33 -18.01 -11.17 13.17
N VAL A 34 -18.60 -9.97 13.15
CA VAL A 34 -17.92 -8.72 13.51
C VAL A 34 -18.56 -8.15 14.77
N ASP A 35 -17.84 -8.23 15.88
CA ASP A 35 -18.21 -7.54 17.11
C ASP A 35 -17.72 -6.09 17.04
N LEU A 36 -18.65 -5.14 17.17
CA LEU A 36 -18.35 -3.70 17.16
C LEU A 36 -18.45 -3.08 18.55
N GLY A 37 -18.67 -3.84 19.62
CA GLY A 37 -18.81 -3.30 20.98
C GLY A 37 -17.60 -2.47 21.43
N PHE A 38 -16.41 -2.85 20.98
CA PHE A 38 -15.14 -2.19 21.32
C PHE A 38 -15.03 -0.72 20.88
N VAL A 39 -15.86 -0.27 19.93
CA VAL A 39 -15.71 1.09 19.36
C VAL A 39 -16.12 2.19 20.34
N ARG A 40 -16.95 1.87 21.35
CA ARG A 40 -17.33 2.83 22.39
C ARG A 40 -16.13 3.17 23.27
N ASP A 41 -15.41 2.14 23.73
CA ASP A 41 -14.17 2.32 24.51
C ASP A 41 -13.11 3.06 23.68
N LEU A 42 -12.96 2.69 22.41
CA LEU A 42 -11.99 3.31 21.49
C LEU A 42 -12.24 4.81 21.30
N THR A 43 -13.49 5.26 21.39
CA THR A 43 -13.88 6.64 21.08
C THR A 43 -14.26 7.46 22.30
N GLU A 44 -14.21 6.89 23.51
CA GLU A 44 -14.62 7.53 24.76
C GLU A 44 -13.96 8.90 24.98
N ILE A 45 -12.67 9.02 24.65
CA ILE A 45 -11.88 10.26 24.81
C ILE A 45 -12.45 11.46 24.04
N PHE A 46 -13.29 11.23 23.03
CA PHE A 46 -13.90 12.26 22.20
C PHE A 46 -15.26 12.74 22.70
N TYR A 47 -15.73 12.22 23.84
CA TYR A 47 -17.04 12.50 24.39
C TYR A 47 -16.95 12.98 25.84
N CYS A 48 -17.86 13.87 26.23
CA CYS A 48 -18.01 14.29 27.61
C CYS A 48 -18.93 13.31 28.33
N SER A 49 -18.54 12.85 29.52
CA SER A 49 -19.30 11.85 30.28
C SER A 49 -20.62 12.37 30.87
N ASN A 50 -20.75 13.68 31.08
CA ASN A 50 -21.85 14.24 31.88
C ASN A 50 -22.47 15.54 31.34
N ASN A 51 -22.08 16.03 30.17
CA ASN A 51 -22.57 17.29 29.65
C ASN A 51 -22.74 17.30 28.12
N GLY A 52 -23.67 18.14 27.66
CA GLY A 52 -23.93 18.39 26.25
C GLY A 52 -25.08 17.56 25.66
N ARG A 53 -25.39 17.84 24.39
CA ARG A 53 -26.37 17.08 23.62
C ARG A 53 -25.80 15.69 23.31
N PRO A 54 -26.56 14.60 23.52
CA PRO A 54 -26.15 13.26 23.12
C PRO A 54 -25.73 13.23 21.65
N SER A 55 -24.55 12.68 21.40
CA SER A 55 -24.05 12.44 20.04
C SER A 55 -24.63 11.13 19.49
N ILE A 56 -24.44 10.91 18.19
CA ILE A 56 -24.63 9.60 17.56
C ILE A 56 -23.73 8.57 18.25
N ASP A 57 -24.29 7.40 18.52
CA ASP A 57 -23.57 6.25 19.05
C ASP A 57 -22.43 5.82 18.09
N PRO A 58 -21.17 5.70 18.56
CA PRO A 58 -20.05 5.27 17.73
C PRO A 58 -20.31 3.94 17.00
N GLU A 59 -21.00 2.98 17.63
CA GLU A 59 -21.32 1.71 16.98
C GLU A 59 -22.25 1.90 15.77
N LEU A 60 -23.30 2.71 15.92
CA LEU A 60 -24.17 3.10 14.81
C LEU A 60 -23.36 3.73 13.68
N PHE A 61 -22.47 4.68 13.98
CA PHE A 61 -21.61 5.31 12.98
C PHE A 61 -20.76 4.31 12.19
N PHE A 62 -20.06 3.39 12.87
CA PHE A 62 -19.26 2.37 12.19
C PHE A 62 -20.11 1.39 11.38
N ARG A 63 -21.30 1.01 11.85
CA ARG A 63 -22.25 0.19 11.08
C ARG A 63 -22.69 0.87 9.79
N MET A 64 -23.01 2.17 9.87
CA MET A 64 -23.37 2.95 8.69
C MET A 64 -22.23 2.97 7.67
N ILE A 65 -21.00 3.28 8.12
CA ILE A 65 -19.84 3.32 7.22
C ILE A 65 -19.52 1.95 6.60
N LEU A 66 -19.67 0.86 7.37
CA LEU A 66 -19.49 -0.49 6.84
C LEU A 66 -20.50 -0.81 5.72
N ILE A 67 -21.76 -0.38 5.84
CA ILE A 67 -22.74 -0.50 4.74
C ILE A 67 -22.21 0.26 3.52
N GLY A 68 -21.70 1.48 3.70
CA GLY A 68 -21.14 2.28 2.62
C GLY A 68 -20.06 1.54 1.85
N TYR A 69 -19.05 1.03 2.53
CA TYR A 69 -17.95 0.28 1.89
C TYR A 69 -18.40 -1.05 1.27
N LEU A 70 -19.28 -1.80 1.93
CA LEU A 70 -19.74 -3.11 1.44
C LEU A 70 -20.59 -3.00 0.17
N ASN A 71 -21.25 -1.87 -0.04
CA ASN A 71 -22.16 -1.65 -1.17
C ASN A 71 -21.61 -0.62 -2.19
N GLY A 72 -20.41 -0.09 -1.97
CA GLY A 72 -19.81 0.92 -2.86
C GLY A 72 -20.56 2.26 -2.88
N ILE A 73 -21.08 2.68 -1.72
CA ILE A 73 -21.75 3.98 -1.56
C ILE A 73 -20.74 5.00 -1.02
N ASP A 74 -20.23 5.84 -1.91
CA ASP A 74 -19.18 6.82 -1.59
C ASP A 74 -19.73 8.16 -1.05
N SER A 75 -21.05 8.38 -1.13
CA SER A 75 -21.70 9.62 -0.70
C SER A 75 -22.38 9.45 0.66
N ASP A 76 -21.98 10.23 1.66
CA ASP A 76 -22.62 10.25 2.98
C ASP A 76 -24.14 10.56 2.88
N ARG A 77 -24.56 11.36 1.90
CA ARG A 77 -25.99 11.65 1.65
C ARG A 77 -26.73 10.44 1.15
N GLN A 78 -26.16 9.80 0.13
CA GLN A 78 -26.74 8.59 -0.44
C GLN A 78 -26.78 7.49 0.62
N LEU A 79 -25.74 7.35 1.44
CA LEU A 79 -25.72 6.38 2.53
C LEU A 79 -26.88 6.58 3.52
N CYS A 80 -27.14 7.83 3.93
CA CYS A 80 -28.28 8.15 4.79
C CYS A 80 -29.62 7.80 4.12
N ASP A 81 -29.81 8.14 2.84
CA ASP A 81 -31.01 7.82 2.07
C ASP A 81 -31.21 6.29 1.94
N GLU A 82 -30.15 5.57 1.59
CA GLU A 82 -30.14 4.11 1.47
C GLU A 82 -30.52 3.45 2.81
N ILE A 83 -29.96 3.90 3.93
CA ILE A 83 -30.34 3.41 5.27
C ILE A 83 -31.79 3.78 5.59
N GLN A 84 -32.29 4.92 5.12
CA GLN A 84 -33.68 5.31 5.34
C GLN A 84 -34.65 4.38 4.59
N TYR A 85 -34.30 3.93 3.38
CA TYR A 85 -35.20 3.16 2.51
C TYR A 85 -35.07 1.64 2.69
N HIS A 86 -33.88 1.14 2.99
CA HIS A 86 -33.60 -0.30 3.00
C HIS A 86 -33.71 -0.90 4.41
N LEU A 87 -34.69 -1.79 4.59
CA LEU A 87 -34.94 -2.46 5.87
C LEU A 87 -33.73 -3.22 6.40
N ALA A 88 -32.97 -3.90 5.52
CA ALA A 88 -31.77 -4.64 5.90
C ALA A 88 -30.65 -3.73 6.44
N TYR A 89 -30.59 -2.49 5.95
CA TYR A 89 -29.60 -1.50 6.40
C TYR A 89 -29.99 -0.93 7.76
N ARG A 90 -31.27 -0.60 7.96
CA ARG A 90 -31.79 -0.24 9.29
C ARG A 90 -31.54 -1.34 10.31
N TRP A 91 -31.87 -2.58 9.95
CA TRP A 91 -31.64 -3.75 10.79
C TRP A 91 -30.17 -3.88 11.20
N PHE A 92 -29.25 -3.78 10.23
CA PHE A 92 -27.81 -3.87 10.52
C PHE A 92 -27.32 -2.71 11.38
N CYS A 93 -27.87 -1.51 11.19
CA CYS A 93 -27.62 -0.33 12.02
C CYS A 93 -28.32 -0.37 13.39
N LYS A 94 -29.09 -1.43 13.70
CA LYS A 94 -29.91 -1.54 14.93
C LYS A 94 -30.91 -0.38 15.08
N LEU A 95 -31.40 0.15 13.96
CA LEU A 95 -32.41 1.20 13.92
C LEU A 95 -33.82 0.62 13.77
N ASN A 96 -34.72 1.04 14.66
CA ASN A 96 -36.16 0.77 14.56
C ASN A 96 -36.78 1.50 13.36
N LEU A 97 -37.98 1.12 12.91
CA LEU A 97 -38.62 1.76 11.75
C LEU A 97 -38.89 3.27 11.95
N GLU A 98 -39.20 3.67 13.18
CA GLU A 98 -39.59 5.05 13.52
C GLU A 98 -38.40 5.96 13.86
N GLU A 99 -37.23 5.35 14.14
CA GLU A 99 -36.04 6.11 14.52
C GLU A 99 -35.51 6.94 13.34
N LYS A 100 -35.00 8.13 13.64
CA LYS A 100 -34.42 8.98 12.60
C LYS A 100 -33.02 8.47 12.24
N VAL A 101 -32.76 8.35 10.94
CA VAL A 101 -31.39 8.13 10.46
C VAL A 101 -30.58 9.39 10.77
N PRO A 102 -29.32 9.24 11.24
CA PRO A 102 -28.45 10.39 11.43
C PRO A 102 -28.27 11.22 10.15
N ASP A 103 -28.11 12.53 10.33
CA ASP A 103 -27.86 13.44 9.21
C ASP A 103 -26.42 13.29 8.68
N HIS A 104 -26.28 13.37 7.35
CA HIS A 104 -25.00 13.21 6.65
C HIS A 104 -23.88 14.11 7.21
N SER A 105 -24.21 15.33 7.66
CA SER A 105 -23.22 16.29 8.16
C SER A 105 -22.59 15.83 9.47
N SER A 106 -23.31 14.99 10.21
CA SER A 106 -22.81 14.41 11.45
C SER A 106 -21.79 13.32 11.16
N LEU A 107 -21.99 12.52 10.11
CA LEU A 107 -21.02 11.50 9.68
C LEU A 107 -19.69 12.13 9.31
N THR A 108 -19.71 13.20 8.51
CA THR A 108 -18.49 13.94 8.14
C THR A 108 -17.76 14.46 9.38
N ARG A 109 -18.47 15.13 10.30
CA ARG A 109 -17.88 15.70 11.51
C ARG A 109 -17.33 14.64 12.48
N ILE A 110 -17.96 13.47 12.55
CA ILE A 110 -17.47 12.36 13.37
C ILE A 110 -16.22 11.76 12.74
N ARG A 111 -16.20 11.58 11.42
CA ARG A 111 -15.03 11.09 10.69
C ARG A 111 -13.81 11.98 10.90
N ASP A 112 -14.00 13.30 10.80
CA ASP A 112 -12.94 14.29 11.05
C ASP A 112 -12.48 14.26 12.51
N ARG A 113 -13.41 14.11 13.46
CA ARG A 113 -13.10 14.05 14.89
C ARG A 113 -12.25 12.83 15.25
N PHE A 114 -12.63 11.67 14.74
CA PHE A 114 -11.96 10.40 15.04
C PHE A 114 -10.57 10.32 14.40
N GLY A 115 -10.43 10.85 13.18
CA GLY A 115 -9.15 10.89 12.49
C GLY A 115 -8.57 9.50 12.19
N LEU A 116 -7.39 9.49 11.59
CA LEU A 116 -6.76 8.26 11.08
C LEU A 116 -6.45 7.24 12.18
N ASP A 117 -6.06 7.71 13.38
CA ASP A 117 -5.63 6.83 14.47
C ASP A 117 -6.77 5.93 14.95
N VAL A 118 -7.99 6.47 15.10
CA VAL A 118 -9.17 5.67 15.46
C VAL A 118 -9.50 4.65 14.38
N PHE A 119 -9.44 5.03 13.09
CA PHE A 119 -9.70 4.08 12.01
C PHE A 119 -8.63 2.98 11.92
N ASN A 120 -7.36 3.30 12.21
CA ASN A 120 -6.30 2.32 12.31
C ASN A 120 -6.52 1.37 13.49
N SER A 121 -6.86 1.89 14.67
CA SER A 121 -7.19 1.07 15.84
C SER A 121 -8.43 0.21 15.62
N PHE A 122 -9.43 0.73 14.89
CA PHE A 122 -10.58 -0.04 14.45
C PHE A 122 -10.15 -1.21 13.57
N PHE A 123 -9.36 -0.94 12.54
CA PHE A 123 -8.82 -1.97 11.64
C PHE A 123 -8.03 -3.04 12.40
N ILE A 124 -7.12 -2.64 13.29
CA ILE A 124 -6.33 -3.57 14.13
C ILE A 124 -7.24 -4.45 14.97
N ASN A 125 -8.29 -3.90 15.60
CA ASN A 125 -9.24 -4.68 16.38
C ASN A 125 -9.98 -5.72 15.54
N ILE A 126 -10.35 -5.40 14.30
CA ILE A 126 -10.95 -6.38 13.38
C ILE A 126 -9.98 -7.51 13.06
N VAL A 127 -8.71 -7.21 12.78
CA VAL A 127 -7.69 -8.24 12.52
C VAL A 127 -7.42 -9.08 13.78
N GLU A 128 -7.42 -8.49 14.96
CA GLU A 128 -7.32 -9.22 16.23
C GLU A 128 -8.52 -10.15 16.47
N GLN A 129 -9.73 -9.78 16.07
CA GLN A 129 -10.87 -10.70 16.08
C GLN A 129 -10.63 -11.89 15.15
N CYS A 130 -10.11 -11.67 13.94
CA CYS A 130 -9.73 -12.75 13.02
C CYS A 130 -8.64 -13.66 13.60
N LYS A 131 -7.65 -13.10 14.30
CA LYS A 131 -6.60 -13.86 14.98
C LYS A 131 -7.15 -14.69 16.14
N LYS A 132 -8.04 -14.14 16.96
CA LYS A 132 -8.67 -14.86 18.09
C LYS A 132 -9.42 -16.12 17.67
N ILE A 133 -10.06 -16.11 16.49
CA ILE A 133 -10.76 -17.29 15.94
C ILE A 133 -9.83 -18.23 15.15
N GLY A 134 -8.52 -17.93 15.09
CA GLY A 134 -7.52 -18.74 14.38
C GLY A 134 -7.53 -18.57 12.86
N LEU A 135 -8.18 -17.53 12.32
CA LEU A 135 -8.17 -17.25 10.89
C LEU A 135 -6.81 -16.72 10.44
N VAL A 136 -6.20 -15.82 11.22
CA VAL A 136 -4.87 -15.26 10.94
C VAL A 136 -3.81 -16.03 11.72
N LYS A 137 -2.82 -16.58 11.02
CA LYS A 137 -1.62 -17.17 11.63
C LYS A 137 -0.50 -16.15 11.78
N GLY A 138 -0.32 -15.29 10.77
CA GLY A 138 0.67 -14.22 10.79
C GLY A 138 2.13 -14.65 10.63
N GLU A 139 2.37 -15.90 10.23
CA GLU A 139 3.72 -16.45 10.00
C GLU A 139 4.24 -16.08 8.61
N ARG A 140 3.40 -16.22 7.59
CA ARG A 140 3.76 -15.97 6.19
C ARG A 140 2.93 -14.83 5.64
N ILE A 141 3.60 -13.80 5.16
CA ILE A 141 2.93 -12.61 4.66
C ILE A 141 3.24 -12.36 3.18
N MET A 142 2.30 -11.74 2.50
CA MET A 142 2.47 -11.30 1.12
C MET A 142 2.22 -9.81 1.03
N THR A 143 3.11 -9.06 0.37
CA THR A 143 2.94 -7.62 0.17
C THR A 143 2.99 -7.25 -1.31
N ASP A 144 2.03 -6.42 -1.71
CA ASP A 144 1.94 -5.87 -3.07
C ASP A 144 1.63 -4.37 -3.04
N GLY A 145 2.09 -3.67 -4.08
CA GLY A 145 1.90 -2.25 -4.28
C GLY A 145 0.91 -1.98 -5.41
N THR A 146 -0.14 -1.20 -5.15
CA THR A 146 -1.10 -0.79 -6.17
C THR A 146 -1.19 0.72 -6.30
N LEU A 147 -1.22 1.21 -7.54
CA LEU A 147 -1.40 2.62 -7.86
C LEU A 147 -2.87 2.90 -8.16
N PHE A 148 -3.42 3.95 -7.54
CA PHE A 148 -4.77 4.42 -7.81
C PHE A 148 -4.79 5.92 -8.10
N ASP A 149 -5.72 6.35 -8.94
CA ASP A 149 -5.86 7.74 -9.34
C ASP A 149 -6.35 8.60 -8.17
N ALA A 150 -5.70 9.74 -7.97
CA ALA A 150 -6.19 10.76 -7.06
C ALA A 150 -7.40 11.44 -7.68
N ASN A 151 -8.32 11.93 -6.84
CA ASN A 151 -9.42 12.77 -7.29
C ASN A 151 -8.94 14.22 -7.53
N ALA A 152 -7.94 14.37 -8.40
CA ALA A 152 -7.28 15.64 -8.70
C ALA A 152 -6.95 15.73 -10.19
N SER A 153 -7.28 16.87 -10.78
CA SER A 153 -6.99 17.14 -12.20
C SER A 153 -5.53 17.53 -12.42
N LEU A 154 -4.95 17.16 -13.55
CA LEU A 154 -3.63 17.66 -13.95
C LEU A 154 -3.60 19.20 -14.07
N ASN A 155 -4.75 19.84 -14.32
CA ASN A 155 -4.87 21.29 -14.38
C ASN A 155 -4.75 21.96 -12.99
N SER A 156 -4.78 21.19 -11.90
CA SER A 156 -4.55 21.73 -10.54
C SER A 156 -3.07 21.93 -10.24
N LEU A 157 -2.16 21.47 -11.11
CA LEU A 157 -0.72 21.57 -10.92
C LEU A 157 -0.25 23.01 -11.04
N VAL A 158 0.42 23.48 -9.99
CA VAL A 158 1.06 24.80 -9.93
C VAL A 158 2.54 24.65 -9.59
N PRO A 159 3.42 25.56 -10.06
CA PRO A 159 4.83 25.54 -9.68
C PRO A 159 5.02 25.69 -8.16
N LYS A 160 6.02 25.01 -7.59
CA LYS A 160 6.35 25.07 -6.16
C LYS A 160 7.09 26.33 -5.75
N HIS A 161 7.84 26.93 -6.68
CA HIS A 161 8.67 28.10 -6.44
C HIS A 161 8.32 29.22 -7.44
N GLU A 162 8.33 30.47 -6.98
CA GLU A 162 8.00 31.64 -7.80
C GLU A 162 8.97 31.81 -8.99
N ASP A 163 10.23 31.39 -8.87
CA ASP A 163 11.23 31.42 -9.97
C ASP A 163 10.92 30.44 -11.12
N GLU A 164 9.94 29.54 -10.95
CA GLU A 164 9.44 28.68 -12.02
C GLU A 164 8.27 29.32 -12.81
N THR A 165 7.87 30.54 -12.45
CA THR A 165 6.80 31.30 -13.13
C THR A 165 7.26 32.13 -14.32
N GLU A 166 8.56 32.14 -14.66
CA GLU A 166 9.07 32.99 -15.75
C GLU A 166 8.58 32.55 -17.14
N ASN A 167 7.47 33.17 -17.53
CA ASN A 167 7.05 33.37 -18.89
C ASN A 167 7.99 34.39 -19.57
N VAL A 168 8.73 33.91 -20.58
CA VAL A 168 9.19 34.62 -21.80
C VAL A 168 9.60 36.10 -21.64
N THR A 169 10.92 36.36 -21.60
CA THR A 169 11.47 37.70 -21.80
C THR A 169 11.49 38.06 -23.29
N LEU A 170 10.72 39.07 -23.71
CA LEU A 170 10.84 39.65 -25.05
C LEU A 170 12.14 40.46 -25.15
N THR A 171 13.07 40.05 -26.01
CA THR A 171 14.18 40.90 -26.46
C THR A 171 14.02 41.22 -27.95
N LYS A 172 14.55 42.37 -28.38
CA LYS A 172 14.35 42.98 -29.70
C LYS A 172 14.86 42.16 -30.91
N ILE A 173 15.38 40.93 -30.75
CA ILE A 173 16.07 40.15 -31.80
C ILE A 173 15.63 38.68 -31.85
N GLY A 174 14.34 38.39 -31.66
CA GLY A 174 13.74 37.09 -31.99
C GLY A 174 13.42 36.17 -30.81
N VAL A 175 12.45 35.28 -31.04
CA VAL A 175 11.89 34.36 -30.03
C VAL A 175 12.66 33.04 -30.10
N GLU A 176 13.53 32.77 -29.13
CA GLU A 176 13.93 31.38 -28.87
C GLU A 176 12.74 30.64 -28.25
N ALA A 177 12.46 29.44 -28.76
CA ALA A 177 11.36 28.61 -28.27
C ALA A 177 11.52 28.37 -26.76
N PRO A 178 10.46 28.51 -25.94
CA PRO A 178 10.55 28.24 -24.53
C PRO A 178 11.02 26.80 -24.35
N SER A 179 12.11 26.60 -23.60
CA SER A 179 12.47 25.25 -23.16
C SER A 179 11.27 24.71 -22.39
N THR A 180 10.57 23.72 -22.94
CA THR A 180 9.40 23.12 -22.28
C THR A 180 9.90 22.44 -21.01
N LYS A 181 9.90 23.15 -19.87
CA LYS A 181 10.20 22.57 -18.57
C LYS A 181 9.22 21.41 -18.37
N LYS A 182 9.74 20.19 -18.26
CA LYS A 182 8.92 19.00 -18.06
C LYS A 182 8.28 19.06 -16.68
N ILE A 183 6.95 19.06 -16.64
CA ILE A 183 6.17 18.95 -15.40
C ILE A 183 6.64 17.71 -14.64
N SER A 184 6.99 17.88 -13.36
CA SER A 184 7.49 16.82 -12.50
C SER A 184 7.17 17.08 -11.03
N ASN A 185 7.21 16.04 -10.20
CA ASN A 185 6.97 16.16 -8.74
C ASN A 185 7.98 17.07 -8.01
N LYS A 186 9.11 17.40 -8.66
CA LYS A 186 10.09 18.36 -8.13
C LYS A 186 9.68 19.81 -8.35
N THR A 187 8.99 20.07 -9.46
CA THR A 187 8.68 21.42 -9.95
C THR A 187 7.24 21.82 -9.63
N HIS A 188 6.29 20.87 -9.71
CA HIS A 188 4.87 21.15 -9.55
C HIS A 188 4.26 20.42 -8.36
N ILE A 189 3.21 21.00 -7.80
CA ILE A 189 2.34 20.43 -6.77
C ILE A 189 0.88 20.68 -7.14
N SER A 190 -0.02 19.76 -6.78
CA SER A 190 -1.45 19.95 -7.04
C SER A 190 -2.05 20.84 -5.96
N LYS A 191 -2.75 21.90 -6.37
CA LYS A 191 -3.41 22.84 -5.45
C LYS A 191 -4.63 22.23 -4.75
N THR A 192 -5.32 21.31 -5.41
CA THR A 192 -6.53 20.66 -4.87
C THR A 192 -6.21 19.47 -3.98
N ASP A 193 -5.07 18.84 -4.21
CA ASP A 193 -4.57 17.68 -3.46
C ASP A 193 -3.03 17.71 -3.48
N PRO A 194 -2.39 18.31 -2.46
CA PRO A 194 -0.93 18.47 -2.40
C PRO A 194 -0.15 17.16 -2.23
N ASP A 195 -0.77 16.11 -1.71
CA ASP A 195 -0.12 14.83 -1.41
C ASP A 195 -0.10 13.91 -2.64
N ALA A 196 -1.02 14.10 -3.58
CA ALA A 196 -1.03 13.39 -4.85
C ALA A 196 0.19 13.74 -5.71
N THR A 197 0.84 12.73 -6.28
CA THR A 197 2.04 12.93 -7.11
C THR A 197 1.91 12.26 -8.47
N LEU A 198 2.63 12.80 -9.45
CA LEU A 198 2.68 12.26 -10.82
C LEU A 198 3.36 10.90 -10.84
N ALA A 199 2.58 9.86 -11.13
CA ALA A 199 3.04 8.50 -11.31
C ALA A 199 2.37 7.84 -12.52
N PHE A 200 2.94 6.74 -12.99
CA PHE A 200 2.38 5.96 -14.10
C PHE A 200 2.70 4.49 -13.89
N LYS A 201 1.87 3.63 -14.49
CA LYS A 201 2.18 2.21 -14.68
C LYS A 201 2.62 2.06 -16.14
N ASN A 202 3.46 1.07 -16.43
CA ASN A 202 3.88 0.82 -17.81
C ASN A 202 2.65 0.67 -18.72
N GLY A 203 2.59 1.47 -19.77
CA GLY A 203 1.45 1.51 -20.71
C GLY A 203 0.31 2.45 -20.33
N THR A 204 0.38 3.18 -19.21
CA THR A 204 -0.65 4.16 -18.81
C THR A 204 -0.11 5.59 -18.81
N PRO A 205 -0.98 6.61 -19.01
CA PRO A 205 -0.56 8.00 -18.93
C PRO A 205 -0.11 8.35 -17.51
N ARG A 206 0.74 9.37 -17.42
CA ARG A 206 1.18 9.93 -16.13
C ARG A 206 0.09 10.84 -15.57
N THR A 207 -0.48 10.45 -14.45
CA THR A 207 -1.55 11.18 -13.75
C THR A 207 -1.19 11.38 -12.27
N LEU A 208 -1.98 12.18 -11.57
CA LEU A 208 -1.88 12.33 -10.11
C LEU A 208 -2.40 11.05 -9.44
N LYS A 209 -1.55 10.40 -8.65
CA LYS A 209 -1.84 9.10 -8.06
C LYS A 209 -1.33 9.00 -6.63
N TYR A 210 -1.93 8.06 -5.92
CA TYR A 210 -1.44 7.50 -4.67
C TYR A 210 -0.99 6.05 -4.89
N LYS A 211 -0.24 5.53 -3.92
CA LYS A 211 0.18 4.14 -3.89
C LYS A 211 -0.24 3.51 -2.56
N ALA A 212 -0.97 2.41 -2.62
CA ALA A 212 -1.25 1.58 -1.46
C ALA A 212 -0.31 0.38 -1.45
N HIS A 213 0.33 0.14 -0.31
CA HIS A 213 1.14 -1.04 -0.02
C HIS A 213 0.33 -1.91 0.92
N ILE A 214 -0.15 -3.06 0.45
CA ILE A 214 -1.07 -3.91 1.19
C ILE A 214 -0.33 -5.18 1.56
N THR A 215 -0.31 -5.50 2.85
CA THR A 215 0.23 -6.77 3.36
C THR A 215 -0.92 -7.65 3.84
N ILE A 216 -0.92 -8.90 3.39
CA ILE A 216 -1.90 -9.92 3.75
C ILE A 216 -1.22 -11.11 4.43
N ASP A 217 -1.97 -11.84 5.24
CA ASP A 217 -1.63 -13.20 5.65
C ASP A 217 -1.77 -14.13 4.44
N SER A 218 -0.72 -14.90 4.12
CA SER A 218 -0.68 -15.67 2.86
C SER A 218 -1.70 -16.81 2.83
N ASP A 219 -2.05 -17.35 4.01
CA ASP A 219 -2.91 -18.52 4.14
C ASP A 219 -4.38 -18.10 4.07
N SER A 220 -4.77 -17.11 4.86
CA SER A 220 -6.16 -16.66 5.02
C SER A 220 -6.57 -15.53 4.10
N ARG A 221 -5.60 -14.83 3.49
CA ARG A 221 -5.80 -13.62 2.67
C ARG A 221 -6.35 -12.42 3.44
N VAL A 222 -6.38 -12.49 4.77
CA VAL A 222 -6.75 -11.36 5.61
C VAL A 222 -5.71 -10.24 5.45
N VAL A 223 -6.19 -9.03 5.23
CA VAL A 223 -5.34 -7.83 5.19
C VAL A 223 -4.83 -7.55 6.60
N LEU A 224 -3.51 -7.52 6.77
CA LEU A 224 -2.83 -7.24 8.04
C LEU A 224 -2.42 -5.78 8.17
N ASN A 225 -2.17 -5.11 7.05
CA ASN A 225 -1.83 -3.69 7.02
C ASN A 225 -2.10 -3.10 5.63
N ALA A 226 -2.50 -1.84 5.60
CA ALA A 226 -2.59 -1.04 4.39
C ALA A 226 -1.89 0.31 4.61
N LYS A 227 -0.74 0.51 3.98
CA LYS A 227 0.00 1.78 4.03
C LYS A 227 -0.21 2.55 2.74
N VAL A 228 -0.76 3.76 2.83
CA VAL A 228 -0.88 4.66 1.68
C VAL A 228 0.28 5.65 1.66
N THR A 229 0.84 5.87 0.47
CA THR A 229 1.91 6.83 0.19
C THR A 229 1.60 7.60 -1.09
N THR A 230 2.40 8.63 -1.39
CA THR A 230 2.32 9.32 -2.68
C THR A 230 2.65 8.35 -3.83
N GLY A 231 2.05 8.53 -5.00
CA GLY A 231 2.32 7.69 -6.18
C GLY A 231 3.80 7.59 -6.59
N ALA A 232 4.63 8.57 -6.22
CA ALA A 232 6.06 8.60 -6.52
C ALA A 232 6.93 7.74 -5.58
N THR A 233 6.42 7.36 -4.41
CA THR A 233 7.17 6.58 -3.42
C THR A 233 7.47 5.19 -3.94
N HIS A 234 8.72 4.77 -3.86
CA HIS A 234 9.13 3.43 -4.28
C HIS A 234 8.82 2.40 -3.18
N GLU A 235 8.32 1.22 -3.57
CA GLU A 235 7.87 0.12 -2.72
C GLU A 235 8.92 -0.28 -1.68
N SER A 236 10.18 -0.39 -2.11
CA SER A 236 11.29 -0.74 -1.22
C SER A 236 11.57 0.27 -0.10
N GLN A 237 11.09 1.51 -0.19
CA GLN A 237 11.38 2.54 0.83
C GLN A 237 10.57 2.35 2.10
N VAL A 238 9.37 1.80 1.99
CA VAL A 238 8.42 1.69 3.11
C VAL A 238 8.32 0.30 3.71
N TYR A 239 8.83 -0.71 3.00
CA TYR A 239 8.56 -2.10 3.30
C TYR A 239 9.03 -2.55 4.69
N LEU A 240 10.27 -2.24 5.08
CA LEU A 240 10.79 -2.65 6.39
C LEU A 240 10.01 -2.01 7.54
N GLN A 241 9.67 -0.72 7.41
CA GLN A 241 8.82 -0.04 8.39
C GLN A 241 7.43 -0.68 8.47
N GLN A 242 6.87 -1.08 7.33
CA GLN A 242 5.56 -1.76 7.29
C GLN A 242 5.59 -3.10 8.02
N ILE A 243 6.66 -3.90 7.87
CA ILE A 243 6.84 -5.15 8.63
C ILE A 243 6.88 -4.86 10.13
N GLU A 244 7.68 -3.89 10.55
CA GLU A 244 7.79 -3.53 11.97
C GLU A 244 6.47 -3.05 12.55
N THR A 245 5.68 -2.28 11.80
CA THR A 245 4.34 -1.88 12.21
C THR A 245 3.43 -3.11 12.42
N ILE A 246 3.46 -4.08 11.50
CA ILE A 246 2.65 -5.31 11.62
C ILE A 246 3.05 -6.12 12.86
N GLU A 247 4.34 -6.36 13.06
CA GLU A 247 4.85 -7.09 14.24
C GLU A 247 4.44 -6.39 15.54
N ASN A 248 4.53 -5.06 15.58
CA ASN A 248 4.22 -4.29 16.78
C ASN A 248 2.73 -4.18 17.07
N ASP A 249 1.90 -3.93 16.06
CA ASP A 249 0.47 -3.68 16.23
C ASP A 249 -0.30 -4.98 16.49
N LEU A 250 0.06 -6.06 15.79
CA LEU A 250 -0.66 -7.35 15.85
C LEU A 250 0.06 -8.41 16.68
N LYS A 251 1.26 -8.09 17.21
CA LYS A 251 2.10 -9.02 17.99
C LYS A 251 2.30 -10.37 17.27
N LEU A 252 2.55 -10.31 15.97
CA LEU A 252 2.78 -11.47 15.11
C LEU A 252 4.26 -11.82 15.05
N ASN A 253 4.54 -13.11 14.91
CA ASN A 253 5.89 -13.62 14.66
C ASN A 253 6.00 -14.01 13.18
N ILE A 254 6.44 -13.07 12.35
CA ILE A 254 6.60 -13.31 10.92
C ILE A 254 7.85 -14.16 10.70
N THR A 255 7.71 -15.23 9.92
CA THR A 255 8.80 -16.16 9.57
C THR A 255 9.11 -16.15 8.08
N GLU A 256 8.19 -15.68 7.23
CA GLU A 256 8.36 -15.63 5.79
C GLU A 256 7.74 -14.36 5.18
N ALA A 257 8.51 -13.70 4.33
CA ALA A 257 8.11 -12.48 3.62
C ALA A 257 8.14 -12.72 2.11
N ILE A 258 6.97 -12.62 1.46
CA ILE A 258 6.81 -12.87 0.03
C ILE A 258 6.39 -11.57 -0.65
N THR A 259 7.15 -11.11 -1.64
CA THR A 259 6.81 -9.89 -2.39
C THR A 259 7.27 -9.96 -3.83
N ASP A 260 6.82 -9.01 -4.64
CA ASP A 260 7.25 -8.88 -6.02
C ASP A 260 8.67 -8.25 -6.12
N ARG A 261 9.14 -8.13 -7.36
CA ARG A 261 10.47 -7.57 -7.62
C ARG A 261 10.62 -6.11 -7.20
N ALA A 262 9.55 -5.33 -7.10
CA ALA A 262 9.61 -3.92 -6.71
C ALA A 262 10.14 -3.73 -5.27
N TYR A 263 10.12 -4.79 -4.45
CA TYR A 263 10.64 -4.82 -3.10
C TYR A 263 12.07 -5.42 -3.00
N GLY A 264 12.60 -5.98 -4.09
CA GLY A 264 13.82 -6.80 -4.12
C GLY A 264 15.14 -6.04 -4.05
N SER A 265 15.39 -5.34 -2.93
CA SER A 265 16.67 -4.69 -2.64
C SER A 265 17.56 -5.52 -1.71
N GLY A 266 18.88 -5.50 -1.89
CA GLY A 266 19.82 -6.19 -0.99
C GLY A 266 19.66 -5.76 0.48
N ARG A 267 19.41 -4.47 0.72
CA ARG A 267 19.10 -3.91 2.05
C ARG A 267 17.89 -4.58 2.70
N ILE A 268 16.81 -4.80 1.95
CA ILE A 268 15.59 -5.46 2.46
C ILE A 268 15.89 -6.92 2.80
N ILE A 269 16.52 -7.64 1.87
CA ILE A 269 16.90 -9.05 2.08
C ILE A 269 17.75 -9.19 3.34
N GLN A 270 18.73 -8.30 3.53
CA GLN A 270 19.56 -8.25 4.73
C GLN A 270 18.73 -8.16 6.00
N ALA A 271 17.90 -7.12 6.08
CA ALA A 271 17.17 -6.78 7.28
C ALA A 271 16.17 -7.89 7.65
N LEU A 272 15.60 -8.57 6.65
CA LEU A 272 14.74 -9.73 6.88
C LEU A 272 15.54 -10.92 7.44
N ILE A 273 16.70 -11.25 6.86
CA ILE A 273 17.56 -12.33 7.36
C ILE A 273 18.04 -12.05 8.80
N GLU A 274 18.45 -10.81 9.09
CA GLU A 274 18.85 -10.40 10.45
C GLU A 274 17.71 -10.54 11.46
N LYS A 275 16.46 -10.32 11.02
CA LYS A 275 15.23 -10.58 11.80
C LYS A 275 14.78 -12.05 11.79
N GLN A 276 15.55 -12.96 11.19
CA GLN A 276 15.20 -14.37 11.01
C GLN A 276 13.92 -14.62 10.19
N ILE A 277 13.58 -13.68 9.31
CA ILE A 277 12.48 -13.79 8.35
C ILE A 277 13.03 -14.28 7.02
N ASN A 278 12.51 -15.39 6.51
CA ASN A 278 12.89 -15.94 5.22
C ASN A 278 12.36 -15.05 4.07
N PRO A 279 13.22 -14.45 3.24
CA PRO A 279 12.80 -13.52 2.19
C PRO A 279 12.59 -14.23 0.85
N ASN A 280 11.34 -14.42 0.45
CA ASN A 280 10.95 -14.92 -0.86
C ASN A 280 10.65 -13.74 -1.82
N ILE A 281 11.70 -13.00 -2.17
CA ILE A 281 11.61 -11.74 -2.91
C ILE A 281 12.61 -11.74 -4.09
N PRO A 282 12.15 -11.63 -5.36
CA PRO A 282 13.06 -11.54 -6.50
C PRO A 282 13.86 -10.22 -6.49
N LEU A 283 15.18 -10.29 -6.65
CA LEU A 283 16.04 -9.10 -6.69
C LEU A 283 15.82 -8.23 -7.94
N PHE A 284 15.98 -6.91 -7.82
CA PHE A 284 15.86 -5.95 -8.93
C PHE A 284 16.73 -6.27 -10.13
N SER A 285 17.85 -6.95 -9.93
CA SER A 285 18.86 -7.28 -10.93
C SER A 285 18.62 -8.62 -11.63
N GLY A 286 17.88 -9.56 -11.03
CA GLY A 286 17.69 -10.91 -11.59
C GLY A 286 16.62 -10.93 -12.67
N ARG A 287 16.94 -10.90 -13.98
CA ARG A 287 15.94 -11.00 -15.06
C ARG A 287 15.15 -12.32 -14.96
N SER A 288 13.91 -12.25 -14.49
CA SER A 288 12.93 -13.32 -14.63
C SER A 288 12.48 -13.36 -16.09
N GLY A 289 12.88 -14.38 -16.84
CA GLY A 289 12.33 -14.67 -18.18
C GLY A 289 13.27 -14.56 -19.37
N SER A 290 14.54 -14.18 -19.22
CA SER A 290 15.52 -14.41 -20.31
C SER A 290 16.14 -15.80 -20.16
N ARG A 291 15.88 -16.70 -21.13
CA ARG A 291 16.77 -17.84 -21.43
C ARG A 291 18.17 -17.29 -21.67
N GLY A 292 18.97 -17.22 -20.61
CA GLY A 292 20.23 -16.54 -20.63
C GLY A 292 20.69 -16.19 -19.23
N ILE A 293 21.38 -17.17 -18.63
CA ILE A 293 22.35 -16.99 -17.55
C ILE A 293 21.70 -16.96 -16.16
N ASN A 294 21.19 -18.11 -15.74
CA ASN A 294 21.49 -18.57 -14.39
C ASN A 294 23.01 -18.78 -14.32
N ASN A 295 23.65 -18.24 -13.28
CA ASN A 295 24.62 -18.94 -12.42
C ASN A 295 25.59 -17.95 -11.78
N GLU A 296 25.24 -17.60 -10.53
CA GLU A 296 26.06 -17.02 -9.47
C GLU A 296 27.16 -17.97 -8.95
N THR A 297 27.47 -19.09 -9.65
CA THR A 297 28.28 -20.20 -9.11
C THR A 297 29.79 -20.09 -9.37
N ASP A 298 30.23 -19.07 -10.10
CA ASP A 298 31.56 -19.06 -10.72
C ASP A 298 32.56 -18.12 -10.01
N PHE A 299 32.07 -17.23 -9.14
CA PHE A 299 32.92 -16.28 -8.43
C PHE A 299 32.95 -16.59 -6.94
N ILE A 300 34.16 -16.67 -6.38
CA ILE A 300 34.39 -16.96 -4.96
C ILE A 300 34.64 -15.64 -4.24
N TYR A 301 33.91 -15.36 -3.17
CA TYR A 301 34.14 -14.18 -2.34
C TYR A 301 35.25 -14.45 -1.31
N ASP A 302 36.26 -13.59 -1.29
CA ASP A 302 37.34 -13.56 -0.30
C ASP A 302 37.01 -12.47 0.73
N GLU A 303 36.47 -12.90 1.87
CA GLU A 303 36.02 -12.02 2.96
C GLU A 303 37.17 -11.26 3.62
N GLU A 304 38.34 -11.90 3.77
CA GLU A 304 39.51 -11.28 4.44
C GLU A 304 40.03 -10.07 3.67
N ASN A 305 39.98 -10.13 2.35
CA ASN A 305 40.54 -9.10 1.47
C ASN A 305 39.47 -8.27 0.75
N ASN A 306 38.19 -8.47 1.08
CA ASN A 306 37.03 -7.81 0.47
C ASN A 306 37.14 -7.78 -1.06
N ARG A 307 37.26 -8.95 -1.69
CA ARG A 307 37.45 -9.08 -3.15
C ARG A 307 36.77 -10.34 -3.67
N TYR A 308 36.55 -10.38 -4.96
CA TYR A 308 35.98 -11.56 -5.62
C TYR A 308 36.98 -12.20 -6.57
N GLN A 309 37.09 -13.52 -6.54
CA GLN A 309 37.89 -14.28 -7.49
C GLN A 309 37.00 -14.82 -8.61
N CYS A 310 37.38 -14.59 -9.87
CA CYS A 310 36.70 -15.16 -11.03
C CYS A 310 37.20 -16.58 -11.35
N PRO A 311 36.51 -17.35 -12.23
CA PRO A 311 36.94 -18.71 -12.61
C PRO A 311 38.33 -18.81 -13.23
N ALA A 312 38.81 -17.71 -13.83
CA ALA A 312 40.16 -17.63 -14.39
C ALA A 312 41.25 -17.34 -13.32
N GLY A 313 40.86 -17.25 -12.04
CA GLY A 313 41.76 -16.99 -10.92
C GLY A 313 42.06 -15.51 -10.66
N HIS A 314 41.56 -14.57 -11.46
CA HIS A 314 41.79 -13.13 -11.28
C HIS A 314 40.85 -12.51 -10.26
N PHE A 315 41.36 -11.54 -9.50
CA PHE A 315 40.59 -10.83 -8.47
C PHE A 315 39.91 -9.56 -8.99
N LEU A 316 38.72 -9.30 -8.49
CA LEU A 316 37.95 -8.07 -8.66
C LEU A 316 37.99 -7.29 -7.35
N THR A 317 38.37 -6.02 -7.41
CA THR A 317 38.55 -5.17 -6.23
C THR A 317 37.46 -4.10 -6.10
N PRO A 318 37.11 -3.70 -4.87
CA PRO A 318 36.06 -2.73 -4.63
C PRO A 318 36.50 -1.32 -5.05
N TYR A 319 35.57 -0.56 -5.63
CA TYR A 319 35.76 0.84 -6.00
C TYR A 319 35.24 1.75 -4.89
N PRO A 320 35.93 2.87 -4.58
CA PRO A 320 35.62 3.70 -3.41
C PRO A 320 34.29 4.46 -3.47
N SER A 321 33.62 4.57 -4.63
CA SER A 321 32.37 5.36 -4.69
C SER A 321 31.19 4.56 -4.15
N VAL A 322 30.81 4.90 -2.93
CA VAL A 322 29.57 4.47 -2.28
C VAL A 322 28.43 5.32 -2.84
N SER A 323 27.64 4.78 -3.76
CA SER A 323 26.30 5.32 -4.01
C SER A 323 25.29 4.23 -3.66
N ASN A 324 24.58 4.42 -2.55
CA ASN A 324 23.45 3.59 -2.08
C ASN A 324 23.77 2.12 -1.74
N ASP A 325 24.34 1.86 -0.54
CA ASP A 325 24.46 0.53 0.10
C ASP A 325 25.04 -0.60 -0.77
N THR A 326 25.81 -0.23 -1.78
CA THR A 326 26.27 -1.15 -2.82
C THR A 326 27.74 -0.91 -3.10
N ILE A 327 28.55 -1.96 -2.91
CA ILE A 327 29.98 -1.92 -3.23
C ILE A 327 30.15 -2.39 -4.67
N ILE A 328 30.85 -1.60 -5.48
CA ILE A 328 31.08 -1.91 -6.90
C ILE A 328 32.46 -2.56 -7.06
N TYR A 329 32.55 -3.79 -7.57
CA TYR A 329 33.82 -4.46 -7.83
C TYR A 329 34.25 -4.32 -9.29
N TYR A 330 35.54 -4.16 -9.56
CA TYR A 330 36.06 -4.03 -10.92
C TYR A 330 37.14 -5.06 -11.21
N SER A 331 37.11 -5.61 -12.42
CA SER A 331 38.21 -6.39 -12.98
C SER A 331 39.36 -5.46 -13.40
N ASN A 332 40.60 -5.83 -13.09
CA ASN A 332 41.77 -5.13 -13.60
C ASN A 332 41.85 -5.28 -15.14
N PHE A 333 42.09 -4.17 -15.83
CA PHE A 333 42.16 -4.15 -17.29
C PHE A 333 43.28 -5.04 -17.84
N LYS A 334 44.44 -5.08 -17.17
CA LYS A 334 45.59 -5.91 -17.58
C LYS A 334 45.24 -7.39 -17.52
N ASP A 335 44.65 -7.81 -16.42
CA ASP A 335 44.22 -9.20 -16.18
C ASP A 335 43.16 -9.62 -17.20
N TYR A 336 42.24 -8.72 -17.56
CA TYR A 336 41.28 -9.00 -18.63
C TYR A 336 41.93 -9.16 -20.01
N THR A 337 42.90 -8.32 -20.36
CA THR A 337 43.52 -8.35 -21.69
C THR A 337 44.33 -9.61 -21.94
N SER A 338 44.96 -10.17 -20.91
CA SER A 338 45.76 -11.39 -20.96
C SER A 338 44.98 -12.68 -20.65
N CYS A 339 43.70 -12.57 -20.26
CA CYS A 339 42.90 -13.72 -19.85
C CYS A 339 42.52 -14.63 -21.03
N GLN A 340 42.75 -15.94 -20.89
CA GLN A 340 42.38 -16.94 -21.89
C GLN A 340 40.85 -17.10 -22.06
N LEU A 341 40.06 -16.75 -21.03
CA LEU A 341 38.60 -16.80 -21.04
C LEU A 341 37.95 -15.50 -21.54
N LYS A 342 38.69 -14.59 -22.17
CA LYS A 342 38.23 -13.23 -22.56
C LYS A 342 36.92 -13.19 -23.37
N ILE A 343 36.70 -14.17 -24.25
CA ILE A 343 35.51 -14.26 -25.12
C ILE A 343 34.26 -14.51 -24.26
N ALA A 344 34.35 -15.47 -23.32
CA ALA A 344 33.29 -15.88 -22.40
C ALA A 344 33.28 -15.11 -21.07
N CYS A 345 34.24 -14.20 -20.85
CA CYS A 345 34.40 -13.46 -19.61
C CYS A 345 33.14 -12.66 -19.29
N LYS A 346 32.52 -12.95 -18.14
CA LYS A 346 31.36 -12.21 -17.61
C LYS A 346 31.79 -10.82 -17.08
N ALA A 347 33.07 -10.69 -16.70
CA ALA A 347 33.70 -9.49 -16.12
C ALA A 347 34.40 -8.57 -17.17
N LYS A 348 33.77 -8.26 -18.31
CA LYS A 348 34.45 -7.44 -19.36
C LYS A 348 34.63 -5.98 -18.91
N PRO A 349 35.82 -5.37 -19.03
CA PRO A 349 36.07 -3.95 -18.83
C PRO A 349 35.56 -3.17 -20.05
N LYS A 350 34.25 -3.08 -20.21
CA LYS A 350 33.66 -1.90 -20.87
C LYS A 350 33.61 -0.81 -19.82
N LYS A 351 33.88 0.45 -20.21
CA LYS A 351 33.65 1.63 -19.36
C LYS A 351 32.37 1.43 -18.54
N PHE A 352 32.55 1.06 -17.26
CA PHE A 352 31.51 0.85 -16.24
C PHE A 352 30.49 -0.29 -16.48
N ARG A 353 30.89 -1.56 -16.32
CA ARG A 353 29.95 -2.59 -15.81
C ARG A 353 29.98 -2.58 -14.29
N LYS A 354 28.81 -2.54 -13.67
CA LYS A 354 28.66 -2.40 -12.21
C LYS A 354 28.56 -3.79 -11.61
N TYR A 355 29.43 -4.14 -10.67
CA TYR A 355 29.33 -5.41 -9.95
C TYR A 355 28.90 -5.13 -8.53
N THR A 356 27.62 -5.30 -8.24
CA THR A 356 27.04 -4.87 -6.97
C THR A 356 27.13 -6.00 -5.96
N HIS A 357 27.94 -5.81 -4.92
CA HIS A 357 27.85 -6.57 -3.69
C HIS A 357 26.98 -5.79 -2.73
N SER A 358 25.88 -6.38 -2.28
CA SER A 358 25.31 -5.97 -1.00
C SER A 358 26.02 -6.79 0.06
N ASN A 359 26.43 -6.18 1.17
CA ASN A 359 27.07 -6.90 2.30
C ASN A 359 26.18 -8.03 2.89
N SER A 360 24.96 -8.18 2.37
CA SER A 360 23.89 -9.08 2.77
C SER A 360 23.72 -10.33 1.92
N SER A 361 24.24 -10.33 0.70
CA SER A 361 24.24 -11.52 -0.14
C SER A 361 25.68 -11.75 -0.55
N ARG A 362 26.25 -12.91 -0.19
CA ARG A 362 27.57 -13.32 -0.70
C ARG A 362 27.58 -13.45 -2.25
N ALA A 363 26.45 -13.20 -2.90
CA ALA A 363 26.25 -13.19 -4.33
C ALA A 363 26.86 -11.94 -5.01
N LEU A 364 27.81 -12.20 -5.90
CA LEU A 364 28.37 -11.21 -6.81
C LEU A 364 27.39 -10.97 -7.96
N GLN A 365 26.82 -9.77 -8.08
CA GLN A 365 25.88 -9.47 -9.18
C GLN A 365 26.55 -8.67 -10.29
N ILE A 366 26.39 -9.11 -11.54
CA ILE A 366 26.93 -8.47 -12.74
C ILE A 366 25.82 -7.64 -13.41
N ILE A 367 25.96 -6.31 -13.47
CA ILE A 367 25.05 -5.40 -14.20
C ILE A 367 25.53 -5.16 -15.64
#